data_AF-A0A3S4C655-F1
#
_entry.id   AF-A0A3S4C655-F1
#
_cell.length_a   1.000
_cell.length_b   1.000
_cell.length_c   1.000
_cell.angle_alpha   90.00
_cell.angle_beta   90.00
_cell.angle_gamma   90.00
#
_symmetry.space_group_name_H-M   'P 1'
#
loop_
_entity.id
_entity.type
_entity.pdbx_description
1 polymer ?
#
loop_
_entity_poly.entity_id
_entity_poly.type
_entity_poly.pdbx_seq_one_letter_code
_entity_poly.pdbx_strand_id
1 'polypeptide(L)'
;MSKPVLSFGLKKAGPSKPAPALQKRAPFGGGGDDDGSGDEAAPNNVAQVSELDLLGSTPSTNPSDPLESRKKPSNKKHLHPNDSPPSQPPRPPAPPKPDQFTDLSSALTSRKHASSAEAADPSIYDYDAAYDSFKAAKQAAQKAASGGDDDAQSKRPRYFSALQQAADVRARDRQLAEERRLARERAAEGDAFAGKEQFATEAYQRQLAENRRLRAEEEAREAGERERNKGRGLAVFYQDMLERGEREHAALVKAAEEGVGARAGPGGGDGEGEVEEDREKSAAERAREINAMGGNVLINEDGEVVDKRQLLKGGLNVAAKKKAEVQQERARQEAAAAAAARTGAGAQSKGAYAAGGKRAMRERQSRMLEAQLEESLKRSRQEEEEEAAKIALASKSRKTAADFSSAKERYLARKRAAEEAKKNGETEGS
;
A
#
# COMPACT_ATOMS: atom_id res chain seq x y z
N MET A 1 -19.33 -54.82 41.93
CA MET A 1 -20.09 -53.92 41.04
C MET A 1 -19.30 -52.63 40.86
N SER A 2 -18.34 -52.66 39.94
CA SER A 2 -17.45 -51.55 39.60
C SER A 2 -17.99 -50.82 38.39
N LYS A 3 -18.23 -49.51 38.51
CA LYS A 3 -18.72 -48.66 37.42
C LYS A 3 -17.63 -48.48 36.36
N PRO A 4 -17.90 -48.71 35.06
CA PRO A 4 -16.92 -48.49 34.01
C PRO A 4 -16.88 -47.01 33.62
N VAL A 5 -15.69 -46.40 33.70
CA VAL A 5 -15.41 -45.07 33.15
C VAL A 5 -15.01 -45.25 31.69
N LEU A 6 -15.80 -44.67 30.77
CA LEU A 6 -15.49 -44.63 29.35
C LEU A 6 -14.27 -43.73 29.11
N SER A 7 -13.18 -44.32 28.64
CA SER A 7 -11.99 -43.62 28.13
C SER A 7 -12.19 -43.25 26.65
N PHE A 8 -12.40 -41.97 26.36
CA PHE A 8 -12.31 -41.45 25.00
C PHE A 8 -10.83 -41.39 24.57
N GLY A 9 -10.48 -42.19 23.57
CA GLY A 9 -9.13 -42.25 23.02
C GLY A 9 -8.76 -41.00 22.23
N LEU A 10 -7.81 -40.23 22.77
CA LEU A 10 -7.06 -39.22 22.02
C LEU A 10 -5.64 -39.75 21.83
N LYS A 11 -5.36 -40.29 20.64
CA LYS A 11 -4.01 -40.71 20.25
C LYS A 11 -3.13 -39.47 20.14
N LYS A 12 -2.24 -39.26 21.12
CA LYS A 12 -1.11 -38.32 21.00
C LYS A 12 -0.07 -38.90 20.05
N ALA A 13 0.08 -38.31 18.87
CA ALA A 13 1.28 -38.49 18.06
C ALA A 13 2.41 -37.65 18.70
N GLY A 14 3.54 -38.29 18.99
CA GLY A 14 4.73 -37.65 19.55
C GLY A 14 5.49 -36.78 18.53
N PRO A 15 6.42 -35.93 18.99
CA PRO A 15 7.11 -34.96 18.15
C PRO A 15 8.18 -35.63 17.28
N SER A 16 8.05 -35.49 15.96
CA SER A 16 9.11 -35.85 15.00
C SER A 16 10.22 -34.79 15.00
N LYS A 17 11.47 -35.24 15.05
CA LYS A 17 12.71 -34.43 15.03
C LYS A 17 12.81 -33.55 13.77
N PRO A 18 13.41 -32.34 13.84
CA PRO A 18 13.58 -31.48 12.68
C PRO A 18 14.76 -31.94 11.80
N ALA A 19 14.54 -32.02 10.49
CA ALA A 19 15.57 -32.24 9.47
C ALA A 19 16.36 -30.93 9.19
N PRO A 20 17.63 -30.99 8.76
CA PRO A 20 18.46 -29.81 8.56
C PRO A 20 18.04 -28.99 7.33
N ALA A 21 18.12 -27.67 7.45
CA ALA A 21 17.67 -26.68 6.48
C ALA A 21 18.48 -26.70 5.18
N LEU A 22 17.79 -26.91 4.05
CA LEU A 22 18.30 -26.63 2.71
C LEU A 22 18.23 -25.12 2.44
N GLN A 23 19.37 -24.53 2.13
CA GLN A 23 19.47 -23.11 1.76
C GLN A 23 18.73 -22.83 0.45
N LYS A 24 17.82 -21.85 0.47
CA LYS A 24 17.17 -21.30 -0.72
C LYS A 24 18.16 -20.39 -1.46
N ARG A 25 18.31 -20.59 -2.76
CA ARG A 25 18.99 -19.63 -3.66
C ARG A 25 17.99 -18.56 -4.10
N ALA A 26 18.46 -17.30 -4.20
CA ALA A 26 17.66 -16.16 -4.66
C ALA A 26 17.38 -16.24 -6.19
N PRO A 27 16.24 -15.70 -6.68
CA PRO A 27 15.80 -15.87 -8.07
C PRO A 27 16.34 -14.84 -9.07
N PHE A 28 17.33 -14.02 -8.71
CA PHE A 28 17.90 -13.06 -9.65
C PHE A 28 19.42 -12.95 -9.45
N GLY A 29 20.17 -13.61 -10.33
CA GLY A 29 21.63 -13.58 -10.32
C GLY A 29 22.27 -14.88 -10.82
N GLY A 30 22.27 -15.07 -12.14
CA GLY A 30 22.95 -16.19 -12.78
C GLY A 30 23.10 -15.95 -14.27
N GLY A 31 24.17 -15.26 -14.65
CA GLY A 31 24.55 -15.05 -16.04
C GLY A 31 25.10 -16.32 -16.70
N GLY A 32 24.92 -16.38 -18.02
CA GLY A 32 25.56 -17.30 -18.95
C GLY A 32 25.49 -16.65 -20.33
N ASP A 33 26.51 -15.85 -20.63
CA ASP A 33 26.87 -15.45 -21.98
C ASP A 33 27.39 -16.70 -22.73
N ASP A 34 26.95 -16.88 -23.97
CA ASP A 34 27.65 -17.67 -24.99
C ASP A 34 27.90 -16.74 -26.18
N ASP A 35 29.19 -16.65 -26.47
CA ASP A 35 29.90 -15.72 -27.32
C ASP A 35 30.21 -16.40 -28.66
N GLY A 36 29.50 -15.99 -29.71
CA GLY A 36 29.80 -16.35 -31.10
C GLY A 36 30.39 -15.17 -31.86
N SER A 37 31.72 -15.12 -31.97
CA SER A 37 32.49 -14.14 -32.75
C SER A 37 32.77 -14.60 -34.19
N GLY A 38 32.72 -13.66 -35.15
CA GLY A 38 33.47 -13.71 -36.42
C GLY A 38 32.69 -13.09 -37.59
N ASP A 39 33.25 -12.32 -38.52
CA ASP A 39 34.49 -11.53 -38.65
C ASP A 39 34.26 -10.58 -39.87
N GLU A 40 34.95 -9.45 -39.85
CA GLU A 40 35.09 -8.30 -40.76
C GLU A 40 34.98 -8.48 -42.31
N ALA A 41 34.50 -7.42 -43.02
CA ALA A 41 35.22 -6.72 -44.11
C ALA A 41 34.38 -5.63 -44.86
N ALA A 42 35.04 -4.49 -45.14
CA ALA A 42 34.62 -3.16 -45.63
C ALA A 42 34.33 -3.03 -47.16
N PRO A 43 34.35 -1.82 -47.84
CA PRO A 43 33.69 -0.50 -47.64
C PRO A 43 32.99 0.09 -48.92
N ASN A 44 32.49 1.33 -48.79
CA ASN A 44 32.17 2.36 -49.82
C ASN A 44 30.74 2.44 -50.41
N ASN A 45 30.04 3.57 -50.15
CA ASN A 45 29.87 4.63 -51.15
C ASN A 45 29.18 5.89 -50.58
N VAL A 46 29.72 7.05 -50.98
CA VAL A 46 29.23 8.40 -50.74
C VAL A 46 28.45 8.84 -51.98
N ALA A 47 27.25 9.41 -51.81
CA ALA A 47 26.65 10.33 -52.77
C ALA A 47 25.61 11.24 -52.08
N GLN A 48 25.88 12.54 -52.05
CA GLN A 48 24.90 13.62 -51.91
C GLN A 48 24.42 13.98 -53.32
N VAL A 49 23.10 14.14 -53.57
CA VAL A 49 22.46 15.37 -54.09
C VAL A 49 20.92 15.27 -54.14
N SER A 50 20.28 16.25 -53.49
CA SER A 50 19.11 17.09 -53.88
C SER A 50 17.75 16.55 -54.41
N GLU A 51 16.71 17.14 -53.80
CA GLU A 51 15.35 17.51 -54.29
C GLU A 51 14.25 16.44 -54.42
N LEU A 52 13.22 16.53 -53.55
CA LEU A 52 11.88 17.02 -53.95
C LEU A 52 10.97 17.30 -52.74
N ASP A 53 10.58 18.58 -52.59
CA ASP A 53 9.59 19.09 -51.65
C ASP A 53 8.15 18.73 -52.09
N LEU A 54 7.36 18.11 -51.22
CA LEU A 54 5.90 18.07 -51.37
C LEU A 54 5.18 17.79 -50.04
N LEU A 55 4.84 18.84 -49.29
CA LEU A 55 3.48 19.11 -48.77
C LEU A 55 3.50 20.39 -47.91
N GLY A 56 3.37 21.53 -48.59
CA GLY A 56 3.23 22.85 -47.99
C GLY A 56 1.80 23.15 -47.55
N SER A 57 1.70 23.56 -46.28
CA SER A 57 0.57 24.19 -45.61
C SER A 57 0.33 25.61 -46.15
N THR A 58 -0.93 26.01 -46.39
CA THR A 58 -1.34 27.43 -46.37
C THR A 58 -2.72 27.63 -45.71
N PRO A 59 -2.92 28.74 -44.96
CA PRO A 59 -4.14 29.07 -44.22
C PRO A 59 -5.08 29.97 -45.04
N SER A 60 -6.40 29.95 -44.74
CA SER A 60 -7.39 30.82 -45.39
C SER A 60 -8.04 31.76 -44.38
N THR A 61 -7.97 33.05 -44.71
CA THR A 61 -8.38 34.25 -43.97
C THR A 61 -9.77 34.74 -44.39
N ASN A 62 -10.48 35.38 -43.46
CA ASN A 62 -11.72 36.13 -43.66
C ASN A 62 -11.63 37.23 -44.74
N PRO A 63 -12.77 37.62 -45.32
CA PRO A 63 -13.01 39.04 -45.60
C PRO A 63 -14.43 39.54 -45.23
N SER A 64 -14.51 40.85 -45.00
CA SER A 64 -15.67 41.67 -44.63
C SER A 64 -16.31 42.41 -45.82
N ASP A 65 -17.65 42.44 -45.88
CA ASP A 65 -18.67 43.43 -46.38
C ASP A 65 -18.44 44.31 -47.65
N PRO A 66 -19.49 44.73 -48.42
CA PRO A 66 -20.65 45.50 -47.93
C PRO A 66 -22.05 45.42 -48.64
N LEU A 67 -23.10 45.82 -47.88
CA LEU A 67 -24.34 46.59 -48.19
C LEU A 67 -25.21 46.29 -49.45
N GLU A 68 -26.47 45.83 -49.28
CA GLU A 68 -27.72 46.65 -49.36
C GLU A 68 -29.04 45.82 -49.36
N SER A 69 -30.11 46.51 -48.98
CA SER A 69 -31.46 46.07 -48.54
C SER A 69 -32.29 45.12 -49.43
N ARG A 70 -33.11 44.25 -48.80
CA ARG A 70 -34.56 44.01 -49.14
C ARG A 70 -35.29 43.02 -48.21
N LYS A 71 -36.32 43.55 -47.54
CA LYS A 71 -37.65 43.03 -47.12
C LYS A 71 -37.88 41.53 -46.77
N LYS A 72 -38.42 41.34 -45.55
CA LYS A 72 -39.12 40.16 -44.95
C LYS A 72 -40.20 39.53 -45.89
N PRO A 73 -40.53 38.22 -45.76
CA PRO A 73 -41.45 37.73 -44.70
C PRO A 73 -41.13 36.37 -44.03
N SER A 74 -41.58 36.29 -42.77
CA SER A 74 -41.94 35.14 -41.92
C SER A 74 -41.58 33.71 -42.34
N ASN A 75 -40.85 32.99 -41.49
CA ASN A 75 -41.34 31.70 -40.95
C ASN A 75 -40.59 31.24 -39.68
N LYS A 76 -41.37 30.61 -38.80
CA LYS A 76 -41.02 30.04 -37.48
C LYS A 76 -39.71 29.23 -37.51
N LYS A 77 -38.75 29.59 -36.65
CA LYS A 77 -37.63 28.71 -36.28
C LYS A 77 -37.98 27.96 -35.00
N HIS A 78 -37.79 26.64 -35.07
CA HIS A 78 -37.74 25.73 -33.94
C HIS A 78 -36.61 26.15 -32.98
N LEU A 79 -36.94 26.36 -31.71
CA LEU A 79 -35.98 26.51 -30.63
C LEU A 79 -35.52 25.12 -30.19
N HIS A 80 -34.20 24.94 -30.12
CA HIS A 80 -33.57 23.81 -29.43
C HIS A 80 -33.81 23.94 -27.92
N PRO A 81 -34.23 22.89 -27.20
CA PRO A 81 -34.38 22.95 -25.75
C PRO A 81 -33.08 22.45 -25.12
N ASN A 82 -32.06 23.29 -24.99
CA ASN A 82 -30.88 22.96 -24.17
C ASN A 82 -30.02 24.17 -23.82
N ASP A 83 -30.64 25.27 -23.40
CA ASP A 83 -29.98 26.29 -22.59
C ASP A 83 -30.89 26.64 -21.41
N SER A 84 -30.90 25.76 -20.42
CA SER A 84 -31.42 26.06 -19.09
C SER A 84 -30.23 26.03 -18.12
N PRO A 85 -30.03 27.06 -17.28
CA PRO A 85 -28.96 27.07 -16.29
C PRO A 85 -29.13 25.88 -15.32
N PRO A 86 -28.04 25.33 -14.77
CA PRO A 86 -28.11 24.15 -13.91
C PRO A 86 -29.00 24.43 -12.70
N SER A 87 -30.04 23.61 -12.56
CA SER A 87 -30.95 23.58 -11.42
C SER A 87 -30.15 23.54 -10.12
N GLN A 88 -30.34 24.55 -9.25
CA GLN A 88 -29.86 24.51 -7.88
C GLN A 88 -30.39 23.24 -7.18
N PRO A 89 -29.60 22.62 -6.27
CA PRO A 89 -30.10 21.50 -5.48
C PRO A 89 -31.35 21.93 -4.70
N PRO A 90 -32.32 21.01 -4.45
CA PRO A 90 -33.54 21.35 -3.75
C PRO A 90 -33.18 21.92 -2.37
N ARG A 91 -33.69 23.12 -2.09
CA ARG A 91 -33.56 23.78 -0.78
C ARG A 91 -34.02 22.79 0.30
N PRO A 92 -33.27 22.63 1.40
CA PRO A 92 -33.72 21.79 2.50
C PRO A 92 -35.12 22.24 2.95
N PRO A 93 -35.99 21.31 3.38
CA PRO A 93 -37.32 21.65 3.86
C PRO A 93 -37.20 22.73 4.94
N ALA A 94 -38.05 23.77 4.85
CA ALA A 94 -38.09 24.82 5.84
C ALA A 94 -38.22 24.19 7.24
N PRO A 95 -37.49 24.69 8.26
CA PRO A 95 -37.62 24.17 9.61
C PRO A 95 -39.10 24.23 10.03
N PRO A 96 -39.60 23.21 10.75
CA PRO A 96 -40.97 23.23 11.25
C PRO A 96 -41.20 24.54 11.99
N LYS A 97 -42.33 25.19 11.71
CA LYS A 97 -42.72 26.42 12.41
C LYS A 97 -42.64 26.12 13.91
N PRO A 98 -41.96 26.95 14.71
CA PRO A 98 -41.85 26.69 16.14
C PRO A 98 -43.26 26.64 16.69
N ASP A 99 -43.66 25.48 17.22
CA ASP A 99 -44.89 25.39 17.99
C ASP A 99 -44.83 26.43 19.11
N GLN A 100 -45.94 27.10 19.39
CA GLN A 100 -46.03 28.21 20.36
C GLN A 100 -45.69 27.82 21.82
N PHE A 101 -45.23 26.58 22.02
CA PHE A 101 -44.70 26.01 23.25
C PHE A 101 -43.23 25.61 23.09
N THR A 102 -42.41 26.48 22.52
CA THR A 102 -40.97 26.37 22.69
C THR A 102 -40.67 26.46 24.19
N ASP A 103 -39.89 25.51 24.71
CA ASP A 103 -39.56 25.44 26.12
C ASP A 103 -38.78 26.70 26.54
N LEU A 104 -39.50 27.70 27.06
CA LEU A 104 -38.94 28.98 27.49
C LEU A 104 -37.86 28.78 28.56
N SER A 105 -37.96 27.72 29.36
CA SER A 105 -36.95 27.39 30.36
C SER A 105 -35.64 26.98 29.69
N SER A 106 -35.70 26.14 28.65
CA SER A 106 -34.53 25.77 27.84
C SER A 106 -33.92 26.96 27.09
N ALA A 107 -34.72 27.94 26.67
CA ALA A 107 -34.22 29.14 26.01
C ALA A 107 -33.55 30.12 26.99
N LEU A 108 -34.06 30.22 28.21
CA LEU A 108 -33.45 31.05 29.26
C LEU A 108 -32.15 30.43 29.79
N THR A 109 -32.12 29.11 29.98
CA THR A 109 -30.89 28.41 30.37
C THR A 109 -29.83 28.51 29.27
N SER A 110 -30.20 28.28 28.00
CA SER A 110 -29.25 28.42 26.89
C SER A 110 -28.70 29.85 26.78
N ARG A 111 -29.53 30.87 26.96
CA ARG A 111 -29.09 32.28 26.98
C ARG A 111 -28.16 32.57 28.15
N LYS A 112 -28.45 32.06 29.34
CA LYS A 112 -27.57 32.21 30.52
C LYS A 112 -26.21 31.55 30.26
N HIS A 113 -26.21 30.34 29.70
CA HIS A 113 -24.97 29.63 29.35
C HIS A 113 -24.20 30.37 28.25
N ALA A 114 -24.87 30.87 27.21
CA ALA A 114 -24.24 31.68 26.17
C ALA A 114 -23.59 32.95 26.74
N SER A 115 -24.31 33.72 27.56
CA SER A 115 -23.75 34.93 28.18
C SER A 115 -22.60 34.63 29.14
N SER A 116 -22.66 33.50 29.86
CA SER A 116 -21.58 33.07 30.74
C SER A 116 -20.35 32.65 29.95
N ALA A 117 -20.53 32.07 28.77
CA ALA A 117 -19.45 31.62 27.91
C ALA A 117 -18.78 32.80 27.17
N GLU A 118 -19.57 33.77 26.69
CA GLU A 118 -19.06 35.04 26.12
C GLU A 118 -18.29 35.87 27.15
N ALA A 119 -18.73 35.87 28.40
CA ALA A 119 -18.05 36.58 29.49
C ALA A 119 -16.72 35.90 29.89
N ALA A 120 -16.63 34.58 29.79
CA ALA A 120 -15.41 33.83 30.08
C ALA A 120 -14.40 33.93 28.93
N ASP A 121 -14.88 33.87 27.68
CA ASP A 121 -14.04 34.00 26.49
C ASP A 121 -14.80 34.75 25.37
N PRO A 122 -14.37 35.98 25.02
CA PRO A 122 -14.98 36.74 23.94
C PRO A 122 -14.70 36.14 22.55
N SER A 123 -13.71 35.23 22.44
CA SER A 123 -13.34 34.55 21.19
C SER A 123 -14.07 33.22 20.96
N ILE A 124 -14.97 32.82 21.86
CA ILE A 124 -15.66 31.52 21.81
C ILE A 124 -16.46 31.26 20.52
N TYR A 125 -16.89 32.33 19.83
CA TYR A 125 -17.63 32.25 18.58
C TYR A 125 -16.79 32.60 17.34
N ASP A 126 -15.49 32.88 17.50
CA ASP A 126 -14.58 33.21 16.39
C ASP A 126 -14.04 31.96 15.69
N TYR A 127 -14.95 31.21 15.06
CA TYR A 127 -14.61 29.99 14.31
C TYR A 127 -13.74 30.28 13.08
N ASP A 128 -13.87 31.46 12.49
CA ASP A 128 -13.10 31.86 11.31
C ASP A 128 -11.62 32.03 11.66
N ALA A 129 -11.29 32.62 12.82
CA ALA A 129 -9.90 32.70 13.28
C ALA A 129 -9.26 31.33 13.50
N ALA A 130 -9.98 30.40 14.15
CA ALA A 130 -9.52 29.03 14.33
C ALA A 130 -9.33 28.35 12.97
N TYR A 131 -10.26 28.54 12.03
CA TYR A 131 -10.18 28.00 10.68
C TYR A 131 -8.96 28.50 9.90
N ASP A 132 -8.74 29.81 9.91
CA ASP A 132 -7.63 30.45 9.22
C ASP A 132 -6.28 30.01 9.78
N SER A 133 -6.17 29.81 11.10
CA SER A 133 -4.93 29.38 11.74
C SER A 133 -4.48 27.98 11.28
N PHE A 134 -5.35 26.97 11.30
CA PHE A 134 -4.98 25.63 10.86
C PHE A 134 -4.87 25.54 9.32
N LYS A 135 -5.59 26.39 8.57
CA LYS A 135 -5.39 26.49 7.11
C LYS A 135 -4.04 27.08 6.77
N ALA A 136 -3.61 28.13 7.46
CA ALA A 136 -2.29 28.71 7.30
C ALA A 136 -1.19 27.70 7.66
N ALA A 137 -1.35 27.00 8.79
CA ALA A 137 -0.42 25.94 9.21
C ALA A 137 -0.35 24.79 8.19
N LYS A 138 -1.50 24.34 7.66
CA LYS A 138 -1.54 23.31 6.61
C LYS A 138 -0.85 23.77 5.33
N GLN A 139 -1.08 25.01 4.90
CA GLN A 139 -0.42 25.57 3.71
C GLN A 139 1.08 25.72 3.92
N ALA A 140 1.52 26.17 5.10
CA ALA A 140 2.94 26.24 5.46
C ALA A 140 3.61 24.87 5.46
N ALA A 141 2.97 23.86 6.07
CA ALA A 141 3.44 22.47 6.06
C ALA A 141 3.51 21.90 4.62
N GLN A 142 2.52 22.19 3.79
CA GLN A 142 2.52 21.77 2.39
C GLN A 142 3.65 22.44 1.59
N LYS A 143 3.88 23.74 1.80
CA LYS A 143 4.99 24.48 1.18
C LYS A 143 6.35 23.96 1.63
N ALA A 144 6.53 23.67 2.92
CA ALA A 144 7.74 23.07 3.45
C ALA A 144 7.97 21.66 2.89
N ALA A 145 6.93 20.84 2.79
CA ALA A 145 6.99 19.49 2.24
C ALA A 145 7.26 19.46 0.72
N SER A 146 6.87 20.50 -0.02
CA SER A 146 7.19 20.65 -1.44
C SER A 146 8.60 21.18 -1.72
N GLY A 147 9.43 21.36 -0.68
CA GLY A 147 10.72 22.05 -0.78
C GLY A 147 10.45 23.55 -0.82
N GLY A 148 10.46 24.19 0.35
CA GLY A 148 10.19 25.62 0.48
C GLY A 148 11.21 26.45 -0.31
N ASP A 149 10.72 27.47 -1.02
CA ASP A 149 11.36 28.64 -1.68
C ASP A 149 12.74 28.53 -2.36
N ASP A 150 13.43 27.38 -2.30
CA ASP A 150 14.56 27.03 -3.14
C ASP A 150 14.00 26.66 -4.51
N ASP A 151 13.77 27.68 -5.33
CA ASP A 151 13.32 27.63 -6.73
C ASP A 151 14.02 26.55 -7.58
N ALA A 152 15.21 26.09 -7.17
CA ALA A 152 15.95 25.03 -7.85
C ALA A 152 15.49 23.60 -7.49
N GLN A 153 14.99 23.37 -6.27
CA GLN A 153 14.50 22.05 -5.85
C GLN A 153 13.05 21.83 -6.27
N SER A 154 12.22 22.89 -6.23
CA SER A 154 10.83 22.86 -6.69
C SER A 154 10.70 22.65 -8.21
N LYS A 155 11.71 23.06 -9.00
CA LYS A 155 11.78 22.83 -10.46
C LYS A 155 12.24 21.42 -10.84
N ARG A 156 12.85 20.66 -9.93
CA ARG A 156 13.29 19.29 -10.23
C ARG A 156 12.10 18.34 -10.18
N PRO A 157 11.97 17.39 -11.12
CA PRO A 157 10.91 16.40 -11.07
C PRO A 157 11.06 15.53 -9.81
N ARG A 158 9.94 15.02 -9.29
CA ARG A 158 9.84 14.28 -8.01
C ARG A 158 10.83 13.12 -7.87
N TYR A 159 11.32 12.58 -8.99
CA TYR A 159 12.21 11.42 -9.04
C TYR A 159 13.63 11.73 -9.52
N PHE A 160 14.00 13.01 -9.66
CA PHE A 160 15.32 13.40 -10.19
C PHE A 160 16.48 12.83 -9.35
N SER A 161 16.38 12.94 -8.03
CA SER A 161 17.38 12.40 -7.10
C SER A 161 17.50 10.88 -7.22
N ALA A 162 16.37 10.17 -7.30
CA ALA A 162 16.36 8.72 -7.49
C ALA A 162 16.99 8.32 -8.84
N LEU A 163 16.77 9.10 -9.90
CA LEU A 163 17.39 8.86 -11.20
C LEU A 163 18.91 9.06 -11.15
N GLN A 164 19.39 10.11 -10.47
CA GLN A 164 20.82 10.34 -10.25
C GLN A 164 21.45 9.20 -9.45
N GLN A 165 20.84 8.84 -8.31
CA GLN A 165 21.31 7.71 -7.49
C GLN A 165 21.37 6.40 -8.29
N ALA A 166 20.36 6.12 -9.13
CA ALA A 166 20.35 4.95 -9.99
C ALA A 166 21.44 5.02 -11.09
N ALA A 167 21.74 6.20 -11.62
CA ALA A 167 22.86 6.39 -12.55
C ALA A 167 24.21 6.12 -11.87
N ASP A 168 24.39 6.63 -10.65
CA ASP A 168 25.62 6.42 -9.86
C ASP A 168 25.81 4.95 -9.48
N VAL A 169 24.75 4.25 -9.09
CA VAL A 169 24.78 2.79 -8.85
C VAL A 169 25.22 2.05 -10.11
N ARG A 170 24.63 2.35 -11.27
CA ARG A 170 25.03 1.70 -12.54
C ARG A 170 26.47 2.01 -12.93
N ALA A 171 26.95 3.23 -12.70
CA ALA A 171 28.33 3.60 -12.97
C ALA A 171 29.30 2.77 -12.12
N ARG A 172 28.98 2.60 -10.83
CA ARG A 172 29.77 1.73 -9.93
C ARG A 172 29.70 0.27 -10.36
N ASP A 173 28.52 -0.24 -10.71
CA ASP A 173 28.36 -1.62 -11.17
C ASP A 173 29.17 -1.91 -12.45
N ARG A 174 29.25 -0.95 -13.38
CA ARG A 174 30.10 -1.06 -14.58
C ARG A 174 31.58 -1.16 -14.21
N GLN A 175 32.07 -0.31 -13.30
CA GLN A 175 33.45 -0.37 -12.81
C GLN A 175 33.74 -1.72 -12.14
N LEU A 176 32.81 -2.21 -11.33
CA LEU A 176 32.88 -3.55 -10.70
C LEU A 176 32.98 -4.68 -11.73
N ALA A 177 32.19 -4.59 -12.80
CA ALA A 177 32.18 -5.58 -13.87
C ALA A 177 33.50 -5.59 -14.64
N GLU A 178 34.04 -4.41 -14.96
CA GLU A 178 35.35 -4.24 -15.61
C GLU A 178 36.49 -4.79 -14.74
N GLU A 179 36.50 -4.49 -13.44
CA GLU A 179 37.47 -5.04 -12.48
C GLU A 179 37.40 -6.58 -12.45
N ARG A 180 36.19 -7.13 -12.39
CA ARG A 180 35.98 -8.58 -12.36
C ARG A 180 36.35 -9.23 -13.68
N ARG A 181 36.17 -8.55 -14.81
CA ARG A 181 36.62 -8.99 -16.13
C ARG A 181 38.14 -9.03 -16.18
N LEU A 182 38.81 -7.96 -15.78
CA LEU A 182 40.28 -7.89 -15.76
C LEU A 182 40.89 -8.93 -14.81
N ALA A 183 40.26 -9.20 -13.67
CA ALA A 183 40.68 -10.26 -12.76
C ALA A 183 40.54 -11.66 -13.39
N ARG A 184 39.50 -11.90 -14.20
CA ARG A 184 39.34 -13.16 -14.95
C ARG A 184 40.38 -13.29 -16.06
N GLU A 185 40.64 -12.23 -16.81
CA GLU A 185 41.69 -12.20 -17.84
C GLU A 185 43.06 -12.52 -17.24
N ARG A 186 43.42 -11.90 -16.10
CA ARG A 186 44.67 -12.22 -15.39
C ARG A 186 44.73 -13.67 -14.87
N ALA A 187 43.61 -14.21 -14.40
CA ALA A 187 43.55 -15.60 -13.95
C ALA A 187 43.70 -16.58 -15.12
N ALA A 188 43.14 -16.24 -16.30
CA ALA A 188 43.28 -17.03 -17.52
C ALA A 188 44.72 -16.99 -18.06
N GLU A 189 45.41 -15.85 -17.93
CA GLU A 189 46.85 -15.69 -18.24
C GLU A 189 47.78 -16.29 -17.16
N GLY A 190 47.21 -16.88 -16.10
CA GLY A 190 47.84 -17.15 -14.80
C GLY A 190 49.20 -17.84 -14.82
N ASP A 191 49.46 -18.75 -15.75
CA ASP A 191 50.74 -19.46 -15.84
C ASP A 191 51.78 -18.75 -16.74
N ALA A 192 51.34 -17.88 -17.66
CA ALA A 192 52.21 -17.20 -18.62
C ALA A 192 53.00 -16.03 -17.99
N PHE A 193 52.52 -15.52 -16.85
CA PHE A 193 53.10 -14.35 -16.17
C PHE A 193 53.42 -14.59 -14.68
N ALA A 194 53.33 -15.83 -14.17
CA ALA A 194 53.60 -16.17 -12.78
C ALA A 194 55.01 -15.79 -12.29
N GLY A 195 56.01 -15.79 -13.19
CA GLY A 195 57.40 -15.42 -12.88
C GLY A 195 57.77 -13.96 -13.14
N LYS A 196 56.80 -13.10 -13.50
CA LYS A 196 57.03 -11.68 -13.81
C LYS A 196 56.46 -10.80 -12.69
N GLU A 197 57.12 -9.68 -12.42
CA GLU A 197 56.69 -8.74 -11.39
C GLU A 197 55.35 -8.10 -11.76
N GLN A 198 54.43 -8.03 -10.79
CA GLN A 198 53.10 -7.42 -10.97
C GLN A 198 53.14 -5.96 -10.52
N PHE A 199 53.08 -5.03 -11.48
CA PHE A 199 53.04 -3.60 -11.18
C PHE A 199 51.60 -3.09 -11.18
N ALA A 200 51.07 -2.75 -10.00
CA ALA A 200 49.82 -2.02 -9.87
C ALA A 200 50.12 -0.53 -9.63
N THR A 201 49.57 0.35 -10.46
CA THR A 201 49.73 1.80 -10.29
C THR A 201 49.08 2.26 -8.97
N GLU A 202 49.66 3.27 -8.31
CA GLU A 202 49.08 3.80 -7.06
C GLU A 202 47.62 4.22 -7.23
N ALA A 203 47.27 4.78 -8.38
CA ALA A 203 45.89 5.17 -8.71
C ALA A 203 44.93 3.97 -8.70
N TYR A 204 45.34 2.84 -9.26
CA TYR A 204 44.53 1.62 -9.26
C TYR A 204 44.37 1.03 -7.86
N GLN A 205 45.43 1.05 -7.04
CA GLN A 205 45.35 0.62 -5.65
C GLN A 205 44.41 1.51 -4.83
N ARG A 206 44.43 2.83 -5.06
CA ARG A 206 43.50 3.79 -4.43
C ARG A 206 42.06 3.53 -4.86
N GLN A 207 41.80 3.29 -6.15
CA GLN A 207 40.47 2.95 -6.66
C GLN A 207 39.93 1.65 -6.06
N LEU A 208 40.76 0.60 -5.95
CA LEU A 208 40.39 -0.65 -5.29
C LEU A 208 40.04 -0.45 -3.80
N ALA A 209 40.81 0.37 -3.10
CA ALA A 209 40.55 0.68 -1.69
C ALA A 209 39.26 1.50 -1.50
N GLU A 210 39.02 2.47 -2.38
CA GLU A 210 37.80 3.29 -2.39
C GLU A 210 36.56 2.44 -2.69
N ASN A 211 36.60 1.61 -3.74
CA ASN A 211 35.52 0.69 -4.08
C ASN A 211 35.26 -0.34 -2.95
N ARG A 212 36.30 -0.84 -2.30
CA ARG A 212 36.16 -1.73 -1.13
C ARG A 212 35.51 -1.01 0.07
N ARG A 213 35.89 0.24 0.33
CA ARG A 213 35.30 1.06 1.40
C ARG A 213 33.83 1.33 1.13
N LEU A 214 33.48 1.76 -0.08
CA LEU A 214 32.10 2.04 -0.48
C LEU A 214 31.22 0.79 -0.38
N ARG A 215 31.71 -0.38 -0.82
CA ARG A 215 30.98 -1.64 -0.69
C ARG A 215 30.72 -2.01 0.78
N ALA A 216 31.71 -1.85 1.66
CA ALA A 216 31.53 -2.15 3.08
C ALA A 216 30.54 -1.20 3.77
N GLU A 217 30.55 0.08 3.40
CA GLU A 217 29.60 1.07 3.91
C GLU A 217 28.17 0.80 3.43
N GLU A 218 28.00 0.46 2.14
CA GLU A 218 26.70 0.08 1.61
C GLU A 218 26.18 -1.23 2.19
N GLU A 219 27.03 -2.23 2.38
CA GLU A 219 26.65 -3.50 3.00
C GLU A 219 26.25 -3.30 4.47
N ALA A 220 26.97 -2.46 5.22
CA ALA A 220 26.60 -2.10 6.59
C ALA A 220 25.26 -1.36 6.65
N ARG A 221 25.04 -0.41 5.73
CA ARG A 221 23.77 0.30 5.62
C ARG A 221 22.64 -0.64 5.23
N GLU A 222 22.83 -1.49 4.25
CA GLU A 222 21.83 -2.45 3.79
C GLU A 222 21.54 -3.49 4.87
N ALA A 223 22.54 -3.94 5.64
CA ALA A 223 22.33 -4.83 6.78
C ALA A 223 21.45 -4.16 7.85
N GLY A 224 21.72 -2.90 8.19
CA GLY A 224 20.89 -2.12 9.11
C GLY A 224 19.47 -1.87 8.59
N GLU A 225 19.31 -1.55 7.30
CA GLU A 225 18.00 -1.39 6.67
C GLU A 225 17.25 -2.73 6.61
N ARG A 226 17.92 -3.83 6.26
CA ARG A 226 17.34 -5.18 6.30
C ARG A 226 16.89 -5.54 7.71
N GLU A 227 17.66 -5.23 8.74
CA GLU A 227 17.23 -5.44 10.13
C GLU A 227 16.02 -4.61 10.51
N ARG A 228 15.97 -3.34 10.13
CA ARG A 228 14.80 -2.47 10.35
C ARG A 228 13.58 -2.92 9.54
N ASN A 229 13.80 -3.50 8.37
CA ASN A 229 12.75 -3.96 7.46
C ASN A 229 12.30 -5.40 7.76
N LYS A 230 13.07 -6.19 8.52
CA LYS A 230 12.67 -7.52 9.01
C LYS A 230 11.43 -7.36 9.90
N GLY A 231 10.26 -7.75 9.38
CA GLY A 231 8.99 -7.68 10.10
C GLY A 231 8.19 -6.39 9.89
N ARG A 232 8.68 -5.41 9.12
CA ARG A 232 7.88 -4.26 8.65
C ARG A 232 6.93 -4.71 7.53
N GLY A 233 5.82 -5.34 7.91
CA GLY A 233 4.71 -5.64 7.01
C GLY A 233 3.82 -4.41 6.75
N LEU A 234 2.71 -4.62 6.03
CA LEU A 234 1.70 -3.57 5.79
C LEU A 234 1.21 -2.91 7.09
N ALA A 235 1.17 -3.63 8.21
CA ALA A 235 0.77 -3.10 9.51
C ALA A 235 1.63 -1.90 9.95
N VAL A 236 2.95 -1.95 9.73
CA VAL A 236 3.84 -0.84 10.09
C VAL A 236 3.66 0.33 9.12
N PHE A 237 3.35 0.07 7.85
CA PHE A 237 2.99 1.14 6.92
C PHE A 237 1.71 1.86 7.36
N TYR A 238 0.67 1.13 7.78
CA TYR A 238 -0.54 1.75 8.32
C TYR A 238 -0.28 2.48 9.63
N GLN A 239 0.57 1.94 10.50
CA GLN A 239 1.02 2.63 11.70
C GLN A 239 1.75 3.94 11.36
N ASP A 240 2.75 3.90 10.48
CA ASP A 240 3.50 5.09 10.04
C ASP A 240 2.54 6.13 9.39
N MET A 241 1.52 5.69 8.64
CA MET A 241 0.50 6.57 8.07
C MET A 241 -0.39 7.22 9.14
N LEU A 242 -0.82 6.46 10.13
CA LEU A 242 -1.63 6.96 11.25
C LEU A 242 -0.81 7.89 12.13
N GLU A 243 0.41 7.53 12.50
CA GLU A 243 1.35 8.37 13.25
C GLU A 243 1.63 9.69 12.51
N ARG A 244 1.78 9.64 11.18
CA ARG A 244 1.92 10.85 10.37
C ARG A 244 0.66 11.71 10.44
N GLY A 245 -0.53 11.11 10.31
CA GLY A 245 -1.80 11.81 10.45
C GLY A 245 -1.98 12.43 11.84
N GLU A 246 -1.59 11.72 12.90
CA GLU A 246 -1.61 12.21 14.28
C GLU A 246 -0.64 13.37 14.49
N ARG A 247 0.58 13.29 13.96
CA ARG A 247 1.56 14.40 14.02
C ARG A 247 1.06 15.63 13.26
N GLU A 248 0.50 15.44 12.07
CA GLU A 248 -0.10 16.52 11.29
C GLU A 248 -1.28 17.14 12.06
N HIS A 249 -2.14 16.33 12.65
CA HIS A 249 -3.27 16.81 13.46
C HIS A 249 -2.82 17.53 14.73
N ALA A 250 -1.85 16.99 15.47
CA ALA A 250 -1.30 17.62 16.67
C ALA A 250 -0.66 18.98 16.35
N ALA A 251 0.05 19.10 15.23
CA ALA A 251 0.59 20.36 14.76
C ALA A 251 -0.52 21.37 14.39
N LEU A 252 -1.62 20.91 13.79
CA LEU A 252 -2.77 21.76 13.46
C LEU A 252 -3.50 22.25 14.72
N VAL A 253 -3.71 21.39 15.71
CA VAL A 253 -4.31 21.76 17.00
C VAL A 253 -3.43 22.77 17.72
N LYS A 254 -2.12 22.49 17.80
CA LYS A 254 -1.17 23.42 18.40
C LYS A 254 -1.16 24.78 17.70
N ALA A 255 -1.19 24.81 16.36
CA ALA A 255 -1.26 26.05 15.62
C ALA A 255 -2.59 26.80 15.82
N ALA A 256 -3.70 26.08 16.04
CA ALA A 256 -4.97 26.68 16.38
C ALA A 256 -4.98 27.27 17.79
N GLU A 257 -4.42 26.55 18.77
CA GLU A 257 -4.24 27.04 20.14
C GLU A 257 -3.35 28.29 20.18
N GLU A 258 -2.24 28.29 19.43
CA GLU A 258 -1.33 29.44 19.32
C GLU A 258 -1.97 30.61 18.54
N GLY A 259 -2.73 30.34 17.48
CA GLY A 259 -3.42 31.36 16.68
C GLY A 259 -4.57 32.05 17.42
N VAL A 260 -5.31 31.28 18.23
CA VAL A 260 -6.36 31.80 19.11
C VAL A 260 -5.74 32.53 20.31
N GLY A 261 -4.70 31.95 20.93
CA GLY A 261 -3.97 32.55 22.05
C GLY A 261 -3.20 33.83 21.70
N ALA A 262 -2.73 33.99 20.45
CA ALA A 262 -2.06 35.21 20.01
C ALA A 262 -3.02 36.37 19.65
N ARG A 263 -4.29 36.06 19.31
CA ARG A 263 -5.33 37.07 19.04
C ARG A 263 -6.06 37.51 20.30
N ALA A 264 -6.15 36.67 21.32
CA ALA A 264 -6.37 37.09 22.69
C ALA A 264 -5.10 37.84 23.16
N GLY A 265 -5.02 39.16 22.92
CA GLY A 265 -3.81 39.95 23.17
C GLY A 265 -3.25 39.85 24.60
N PRO A 266 -2.08 40.48 24.89
CA PRO A 266 -1.40 40.44 26.19
C PRO A 266 -2.10 41.26 27.30
N GLY A 267 -3.44 41.25 27.31
CA GLY A 267 -4.30 41.96 28.26
C GLY A 267 -5.27 41.02 29.00
N GLY A 268 -4.96 39.72 29.08
CA GLY A 268 -5.82 38.73 29.71
C GLY A 268 -5.08 37.57 30.35
N GLY A 269 -3.89 37.81 30.92
CA GLY A 269 -3.06 36.72 31.43
C GLY A 269 -1.94 37.12 32.39
N ASP A 270 -2.10 38.16 33.20
CA ASP A 270 -1.35 38.27 34.46
C ASP A 270 -2.24 37.68 35.56
N GLY A 271 -2.17 36.36 35.67
CA GLY A 271 -2.90 35.55 36.64
C GLY A 271 -2.11 34.29 36.97
N GLU A 272 -0.79 34.41 37.11
CA GLU A 272 0.00 33.36 37.75
C GLU A 272 -0.28 33.38 39.26
N GLY A 273 -1.00 32.36 39.71
CA GLY A 273 -0.71 31.72 40.99
C GLY A 273 -1.34 32.31 42.25
N GLU A 274 -2.64 32.08 42.42
CA GLU A 274 -3.10 31.45 43.66
C GLU A 274 -3.85 30.18 43.29
N VAL A 275 -3.25 29.05 43.63
CA VAL A 275 -3.97 27.79 43.77
C VAL A 275 -4.89 28.00 44.96
N GLU A 276 -6.04 28.62 44.73
CA GLU A 276 -7.14 28.49 45.69
C GLU A 276 -7.58 27.03 45.64
N GLU A 277 -7.33 26.34 46.75
CA GLU A 277 -7.96 25.08 47.13
C GLU A 277 -9.47 25.25 47.35
N ASP A 278 -10.16 26.00 46.52
CA ASP A 278 -11.62 26.10 46.54
C ASP A 278 -12.20 25.10 45.53
N ARG A 279 -11.86 23.83 45.74
CA ARG A 279 -12.78 22.76 45.40
C ARG A 279 -13.98 22.93 46.32
N GLU A 280 -14.94 23.72 45.87
CA GLU A 280 -16.32 23.75 46.34
C GLU A 280 -16.69 22.41 46.96
N LYS A 281 -16.66 22.32 48.31
CA LYS A 281 -16.91 21.13 49.15
C LYS A 281 -17.23 19.90 48.31
N SER A 282 -16.28 18.97 48.19
CA SER A 282 -16.41 17.76 47.35
C SER A 282 -17.83 17.19 47.44
N ALA A 283 -18.41 16.70 46.34
CA ALA A 283 -19.78 16.16 46.35
C ALA A 283 -20.01 15.14 47.49
N ALA A 284 -18.95 14.43 47.89
CA ALA A 284 -18.89 13.56 49.05
C ALA A 284 -19.07 14.30 50.40
N GLU A 285 -18.44 15.45 50.58
CA GLU A 285 -18.51 16.29 51.79
C GLU A 285 -19.88 16.95 51.94
N ARG A 286 -20.45 17.46 50.84
CA ARG A 286 -21.84 17.96 50.82
C ARG A 286 -22.84 16.86 51.17
N ALA A 287 -22.64 15.64 50.65
CA ALA A 287 -23.48 14.51 50.99
C ALA A 287 -23.35 14.10 52.47
N ARG A 288 -22.15 14.18 53.06
CA ARG A 288 -21.92 13.95 54.50
C ARG A 288 -22.57 15.03 55.37
N GLU A 289 -22.50 16.30 54.97
CA GLU A 289 -23.15 17.43 55.66
C GLU A 289 -24.68 17.27 55.64
N ILE A 290 -25.26 16.88 54.51
CA ILE A 290 -26.68 16.58 54.39
C ILE A 290 -27.08 15.39 55.29
N ASN A 291 -26.25 14.36 55.38
CA ASN A 291 -26.51 13.22 56.29
C ASN A 291 -26.41 13.63 57.77
N ALA A 292 -25.48 14.52 58.12
CA ALA A 292 -25.37 15.08 59.48
C ALA A 292 -26.59 15.94 59.83
N MET A 293 -27.20 16.60 58.83
CA MET A 293 -28.46 17.34 58.97
C MET A 293 -29.72 16.44 58.88
N GLY A 294 -29.57 15.11 58.85
CA GLY A 294 -30.68 14.15 58.88
C GLY A 294 -31.16 13.65 57.51
N GLY A 295 -30.44 13.94 56.43
CA GLY A 295 -30.65 13.34 55.12
C GLY A 295 -30.17 11.89 55.05
N ASN A 296 -30.69 11.13 54.08
CA ASN A 296 -30.34 9.72 53.86
C ASN A 296 -29.71 9.51 52.46
N VAL A 297 -28.57 10.15 52.23
CA VAL A 297 -27.75 10.05 51.00
C VAL A 297 -26.73 8.92 51.16
N LEU A 298 -26.73 7.95 50.25
CA LEU A 298 -25.75 6.85 50.27
C LEU A 298 -24.50 7.27 49.50
N ILE A 299 -23.32 7.01 50.06
CA ILE A 299 -22.01 7.31 49.45
C ILE A 299 -21.26 5.99 49.32
N ASN A 300 -20.69 5.72 48.14
CA ASN A 300 -19.87 4.53 47.88
C ASN A 300 -18.47 4.65 48.51
N GLU A 301 -17.73 3.54 48.56
CA GLU A 301 -16.34 3.49 49.06
C GLU A 301 -15.39 4.41 48.28
N ASP A 302 -15.69 4.67 47.01
CA ASP A 302 -14.96 5.60 46.13
C ASP A 302 -15.34 7.08 46.35
N GLY A 303 -16.25 7.38 47.28
CA GLY A 303 -16.67 8.76 47.60
C GLY A 303 -17.77 9.33 46.69
N GLU A 304 -18.32 8.53 45.79
CA GLU A 304 -19.40 8.95 44.89
C GLU A 304 -20.79 8.86 45.53
N VAL A 305 -21.65 9.84 45.25
CA VAL A 305 -23.03 9.92 45.77
C VAL A 305 -23.96 9.02 44.95
N VAL A 306 -24.59 8.05 45.60
CA VAL A 306 -25.46 7.05 44.96
C VAL A 306 -26.92 7.43 45.07
N ASP A 307 -27.57 7.71 43.94
CA ASP A 307 -29.02 7.89 43.86
C ASP A 307 -29.74 6.53 43.81
N LYS A 308 -30.58 6.26 44.81
CA LYS A 308 -31.39 5.03 44.92
C LYS A 308 -32.26 4.79 43.68
N ARG A 309 -32.65 5.83 42.94
CA ARG A 309 -33.45 5.69 41.70
C ARG A 309 -32.64 5.10 40.56
N GLN A 310 -31.36 5.39 40.48
CA GLN A 310 -30.49 4.85 39.43
C GLN A 310 -30.24 3.35 39.64
N LEU A 311 -30.09 2.92 40.90
CA LEU A 311 -30.02 1.50 41.28
C LEU A 311 -31.29 0.72 40.89
N LEU A 312 -32.48 1.34 41.04
CA LEU A 312 -33.76 0.70 40.71
C LEU A 312 -34.11 0.71 39.23
N LYS A 313 -33.46 1.56 38.42
CA LYS A 313 -33.67 1.64 36.97
C LYS A 313 -32.78 0.69 36.17
N GLY A 314 -31.74 0.14 36.81
CA GLY A 314 -30.84 -0.89 36.25
C GLY A 314 -31.41 -2.32 36.30
N GLY A 315 -32.73 -2.49 36.28
CA GLY A 315 -33.36 -3.80 36.13
C GLY A 315 -33.14 -4.34 34.72
N LEU A 316 -32.59 -5.55 34.62
CA LEU A 316 -32.43 -6.31 33.38
C LEU A 316 -33.79 -6.43 32.65
N ASN A 317 -33.99 -5.66 31.59
CA ASN A 317 -35.16 -5.75 30.71
C ASN A 317 -35.11 -7.04 29.88
N VAL A 318 -35.30 -8.20 30.51
CA VAL A 318 -35.64 -9.44 29.79
C VAL A 318 -37.12 -9.37 29.46
N ALA A 319 -37.47 -8.59 28.43
CA ALA A 319 -38.80 -8.71 27.85
C ALA A 319 -38.94 -10.15 27.30
N ALA A 320 -39.84 -10.94 27.88
CA ALA A 320 -40.20 -12.25 27.36
C ALA A 320 -40.80 -12.05 25.95
N LYS A 321 -40.00 -12.24 24.90
CA LYS A 321 -40.48 -12.17 23.52
C LYS A 321 -41.64 -13.15 23.35
N LYS A 322 -42.77 -12.67 22.84
CA LYS A 322 -43.97 -13.49 22.56
C LYS A 322 -43.56 -14.66 21.67
N LYS A 323 -43.87 -15.90 22.10
CA LYS A 323 -43.60 -17.13 21.34
C LYS A 323 -44.12 -17.07 19.89
N ALA A 324 -45.16 -16.29 19.63
CA ALA A 324 -45.71 -16.07 18.28
C ALA A 324 -44.77 -15.32 17.34
N GLU A 325 -43.98 -14.37 17.83
CA GLU A 325 -43.04 -13.59 17.02
C GLU A 325 -41.81 -14.42 16.65
N VAL A 326 -41.33 -15.23 17.60
CA VAL A 326 -40.23 -16.19 17.37
C VAL A 326 -40.66 -17.28 16.38
N GLN A 327 -41.92 -17.74 16.42
CA GLN A 327 -42.45 -18.68 15.44
C GLN A 327 -42.65 -18.05 14.06
N GLN A 328 -43.06 -16.77 13.98
CA GLN A 328 -43.14 -16.05 12.70
C GLN A 328 -41.77 -15.77 12.09
N GLU A 329 -40.76 -15.39 12.88
CA GLU A 329 -39.40 -15.21 12.38
C GLU A 329 -38.80 -16.53 11.91
N ARG A 330 -39.04 -17.63 12.64
CA ARG A 330 -38.57 -18.96 12.24
C ARG A 330 -39.23 -19.43 10.94
N ALA A 331 -40.54 -19.21 10.78
CA ALA A 331 -41.25 -19.52 9.54
C ALA A 331 -40.77 -18.64 8.36
N ARG A 332 -40.44 -17.35 8.61
CA ARG A 332 -39.84 -16.46 7.59
C ARG A 332 -38.44 -16.89 7.20
N GLN A 333 -37.62 -17.33 8.15
CA GLN A 333 -36.27 -17.84 7.90
C GLN A 333 -36.30 -19.17 7.13
N GLU A 334 -37.24 -20.06 7.45
CA GLU A 334 -37.47 -21.31 6.72
C GLU A 334 -37.99 -21.05 5.29
N ALA A 335 -38.88 -20.07 5.11
CA ALA A 335 -39.33 -19.63 3.78
C ALA A 335 -38.20 -19.00 2.95
N ALA A 336 -37.33 -18.20 3.58
CA ALA A 336 -36.16 -17.60 2.92
C ALA A 336 -35.10 -18.65 2.56
N ALA A 337 -34.88 -19.65 3.41
CA ALA A 337 -33.99 -20.78 3.14
C ALA A 337 -34.55 -21.67 2.01
N ALA A 338 -35.86 -21.90 1.97
CA ALA A 338 -36.53 -22.61 0.89
C ALA A 338 -36.50 -21.84 -0.44
N ALA A 339 -36.58 -20.51 -0.41
CA ALA A 339 -36.41 -19.66 -1.59
C ALA A 339 -34.96 -19.69 -2.10
N ALA A 340 -33.97 -19.64 -1.20
CA ALA A 340 -32.55 -19.73 -1.54
C ALA A 340 -32.16 -21.11 -2.11
N ALA A 341 -32.75 -22.20 -1.60
CA ALA A 341 -32.56 -23.55 -2.13
C ALA A 341 -33.16 -23.76 -3.52
N ARG A 342 -34.17 -22.95 -3.91
CA ARG A 342 -34.79 -22.98 -5.25
C ARG A 342 -34.09 -22.07 -6.27
N THR A 343 -33.12 -21.26 -5.84
CA THR A 343 -32.31 -20.39 -6.71
C THR A 343 -30.90 -20.91 -6.95
N GLY A 344 -30.72 -22.23 -6.90
CA GLY A 344 -29.59 -22.91 -7.54
C GLY A 344 -29.97 -23.31 -8.97
N ALA A 345 -29.24 -22.76 -9.94
CA ALA A 345 -29.43 -22.86 -11.40
C ALA A 345 -30.41 -21.82 -12.00
N GLY A 346 -29.90 -21.10 -13.01
CA GLY A 346 -30.43 -19.84 -13.51
C GLY A 346 -31.89 -19.87 -13.98
N ALA A 347 -32.64 -18.87 -13.53
CA ALA A 347 -33.86 -18.41 -14.20
C ALA A 347 -34.07 -16.94 -13.89
N GLN A 348 -34.15 -16.12 -14.94
CA GLN A 348 -34.43 -14.70 -14.87
C GLN A 348 -35.85 -14.45 -14.36
N SER A 349 -35.99 -13.67 -13.29
CA SER A 349 -37.27 -13.12 -12.86
C SER A 349 -37.38 -11.67 -13.34
N LYS A 350 -38.23 -11.45 -14.34
CA LYS A 350 -38.69 -10.12 -14.78
C LYS A 350 -39.49 -9.47 -13.64
N GLY A 351 -39.08 -8.30 -13.19
CA GLY A 351 -39.83 -7.55 -12.16
C GLY A 351 -39.16 -6.29 -11.62
N ALA A 352 -38.98 -5.30 -12.51
CA ALA A 352 -39.02 -3.85 -12.25
C ALA A 352 -37.94 -3.12 -11.38
N TYR A 353 -37.49 -2.01 -11.96
CA TYR A 353 -36.76 -0.84 -11.43
C TYR A 353 -35.22 -0.88 -11.34
N ALA A 354 -34.59 -0.59 -12.48
CA ALA A 354 -33.44 0.31 -12.62
C ALA A 354 -32.24 0.18 -11.63
N ALA A 355 -31.65 -1.01 -11.49
CA ALA A 355 -30.36 -1.21 -10.83
C ALA A 355 -29.35 -2.08 -11.62
N GLY A 356 -29.59 -2.29 -12.93
CA GLY A 356 -28.80 -3.19 -13.77
C GLY A 356 -27.43 -2.65 -14.21
N GLY A 357 -27.29 -1.33 -14.38
CA GLY A 357 -26.06 -0.74 -14.93
C GLY A 357 -24.83 -0.88 -14.02
N LYS A 358 -25.01 -0.70 -12.70
CA LYS A 358 -23.90 -0.82 -11.73
C LYS A 358 -23.43 -2.26 -11.52
N ARG A 359 -24.37 -3.23 -11.55
CA ARG A 359 -24.02 -4.66 -11.46
C ARG A 359 -23.35 -5.15 -12.75
N ALA A 360 -23.87 -4.78 -13.91
CA ALA A 360 -23.24 -5.10 -15.19
C ALA A 360 -21.84 -4.44 -15.36
N MET A 361 -21.64 -3.22 -14.86
CA MET A 361 -20.32 -2.59 -14.84
C MET A 361 -19.35 -3.32 -13.90
N ARG A 362 -19.81 -3.69 -12.69
CA ARG A 362 -19.01 -4.46 -11.73
C ARG A 362 -18.64 -5.85 -12.28
N GLU A 363 -19.55 -6.53 -12.97
CA GLU A 363 -19.29 -7.82 -13.62
C GLU A 363 -18.28 -7.71 -14.76
N ARG A 364 -18.32 -6.62 -15.53
CA ARG A 364 -17.31 -6.36 -16.58
C ARG A 364 -15.93 -6.07 -15.97
N GLN A 365 -15.89 -5.30 -14.89
CA GLN A 365 -14.65 -5.00 -14.16
C GLN A 365 -14.09 -6.26 -13.47
N SER A 366 -14.95 -7.08 -12.86
CA SER A 366 -14.52 -8.33 -12.22
C SER A 366 -14.00 -9.34 -13.25
N ARG A 367 -14.67 -9.47 -14.40
CA ARG A 367 -14.19 -10.32 -15.51
C ARG A 367 -12.86 -9.84 -16.10
N MET A 368 -12.62 -8.53 -16.15
CA MET A 368 -11.33 -7.99 -16.60
C MET A 368 -10.21 -8.36 -15.63
N LEU A 369 -10.43 -8.22 -14.32
CA LEU A 369 -9.46 -8.60 -13.29
C LEU A 369 -9.24 -10.12 -13.23
N GLU A 370 -10.32 -10.89 -13.38
CA GLU A 370 -10.26 -12.36 -13.45
C GLU A 370 -9.48 -12.82 -14.68
N ALA A 371 -9.71 -12.20 -15.85
CA ALA A 371 -8.94 -12.50 -17.06
C ALA A 371 -7.45 -12.16 -16.91
N GLN A 372 -7.10 -11.05 -16.26
CA GLN A 372 -5.70 -10.69 -15.97
C GLN A 372 -5.04 -11.68 -15.01
N LEU A 373 -5.78 -12.16 -14.00
CA LEU A 373 -5.31 -13.18 -13.06
C LEU A 373 -5.14 -14.54 -13.76
N GLU A 374 -6.09 -14.92 -14.61
CA GLU A 374 -5.98 -16.15 -15.40
C GLU A 374 -4.81 -16.10 -16.38
N GLU A 375 -4.56 -14.95 -17.00
CA GLU A 375 -3.43 -14.78 -17.92
C GLU A 375 -2.10 -14.87 -17.19
N SER A 376 -1.97 -14.24 -16.02
CA SER A 376 -0.74 -14.36 -15.22
C SER A 376 -0.52 -15.78 -14.70
N LEU A 377 -1.59 -16.47 -14.28
CA LEU A 377 -1.52 -17.87 -13.88
C LEU A 377 -1.15 -18.79 -15.06
N LYS A 378 -1.72 -18.56 -16.26
CA LYS A 378 -1.35 -19.31 -17.47
C LYS A 378 0.11 -19.07 -17.86
N ARG A 379 0.59 -17.83 -17.82
CA ARG A 379 2.01 -17.50 -18.06
C ARG A 379 2.91 -18.18 -17.05
N SER A 380 2.58 -18.14 -15.75
CA SER A 380 3.37 -18.81 -14.72
C SER A 380 3.43 -20.33 -14.91
N ARG A 381 2.32 -20.96 -15.32
CA ARG A 381 2.31 -22.40 -15.63
C ARG A 381 3.15 -22.73 -16.86
N GLN A 382 3.08 -21.90 -17.90
CA GLN A 382 3.90 -22.08 -19.10
C GLN A 382 5.39 -21.92 -18.79
N GLU A 383 5.76 -20.93 -17.97
CA GLU A 383 7.13 -20.73 -17.51
C GLU A 383 7.62 -21.93 -16.67
N GLU A 384 6.81 -22.43 -15.74
CA GLU A 384 7.12 -23.64 -14.95
C GLU A 384 7.27 -24.89 -15.83
N GLU A 385 6.40 -25.07 -16.84
CA GLU A 385 6.48 -26.17 -17.80
C GLU A 385 7.74 -26.07 -18.67
N GLU A 386 8.12 -24.88 -19.12
CA GLU A 386 9.35 -24.62 -19.88
C GLU A 386 10.60 -24.84 -19.01
N GLU A 387 10.59 -24.39 -17.77
CA GLU A 387 11.68 -24.63 -16.82
C GLU A 387 11.81 -26.12 -16.51
N ALA A 388 10.70 -26.82 -16.28
CA ALA A 388 10.69 -28.26 -16.09
C ALA A 388 11.20 -29.00 -17.34
N ALA A 389 10.83 -28.56 -18.54
CA ALA A 389 11.33 -29.10 -19.79
C ALA A 389 12.85 -28.85 -19.96
N LYS A 390 13.35 -27.65 -19.61
CA LYS A 390 14.78 -27.32 -19.62
C LYS A 390 15.56 -28.17 -18.63
N ILE A 391 15.05 -28.36 -17.41
CA ILE A 391 15.65 -29.26 -16.40
C ILE A 391 15.64 -30.72 -16.89
N ALA A 392 14.56 -31.15 -17.54
CA ALA A 392 14.46 -32.50 -18.11
C ALA A 392 15.46 -32.70 -19.27
N LEU A 393 15.65 -31.72 -20.15
CA LEU A 393 16.65 -31.78 -21.21
C LEU A 393 18.08 -31.75 -20.63
N ALA A 394 18.33 -30.89 -19.64
CA ALA A 394 19.63 -30.80 -18.97
C ALA A 394 19.98 -32.07 -18.18
N SER A 395 19.00 -32.76 -17.60
CA SER A 395 19.21 -34.06 -16.95
C SER A 395 19.42 -35.18 -17.96
N LYS A 396 18.74 -35.15 -19.11
CA LYS A 396 18.95 -36.11 -20.21
C LYS A 396 20.30 -35.92 -20.93
N SER A 397 20.83 -34.71 -21.02
CA SER A 397 22.12 -34.43 -21.68
C SER A 397 23.34 -34.72 -20.79
N ARG A 398 23.17 -34.74 -19.47
CA ARG A 398 24.22 -35.10 -18.52
C ARG A 398 24.37 -36.62 -18.46
N LYS A 399 25.51 -37.12 -18.90
CA LYS A 399 25.93 -38.52 -18.72
C LYS A 399 25.91 -38.86 -17.23
N THR A 400 25.19 -39.92 -16.86
CA THR A 400 25.05 -40.34 -15.47
C THR A 400 26.24 -41.20 -15.05
N ALA A 401 26.49 -41.34 -13.74
CA ALA A 401 27.51 -42.25 -13.20
C ALA A 401 27.32 -43.70 -13.69
N ALA A 402 26.07 -44.12 -13.92
CA ALA A 402 25.74 -45.41 -14.51
C ALA A 402 26.25 -45.52 -15.96
N ASP A 403 26.08 -44.48 -16.78
CA ASP A 403 26.60 -44.46 -18.16
C ASP A 403 28.14 -44.60 -18.18
N PHE A 404 28.83 -43.91 -17.28
CA PHE A 404 30.29 -44.03 -17.12
C PHE A 404 30.71 -45.44 -16.69
N SER A 405 30.00 -46.06 -15.75
CA SER A 405 30.29 -47.44 -15.34
C SER A 405 30.07 -48.44 -16.47
N SER A 406 28.95 -48.31 -17.22
CA SER A 406 28.65 -49.18 -18.36
C SER A 406 29.66 -49.01 -19.51
N ALA A 407 30.17 -47.79 -19.71
CA ALA A 407 31.21 -47.52 -20.70
C ALA A 407 32.55 -48.14 -20.29
N LYS A 408 32.90 -48.07 -18.99
CA LYS A 408 34.10 -48.68 -18.42
C LYS A 408 34.03 -50.22 -18.50
N GLU A 409 32.88 -50.81 -18.19
CA GLU A 409 32.66 -52.26 -18.33
C GLU A 409 32.79 -52.72 -19.79
N ARG A 410 32.17 -52.01 -20.73
CA ARG A 410 32.30 -52.32 -22.17
C ARG A 410 33.73 -52.17 -22.67
N TYR A 411 34.49 -51.21 -22.16
CA TYR A 411 35.91 -51.05 -22.48
C TYR A 411 36.74 -52.22 -21.95
N LEU A 412 36.53 -52.62 -20.69
CA LEU A 412 37.23 -53.76 -20.09
C LEU A 412 36.87 -55.07 -20.77
N ALA A 413 35.62 -55.27 -21.15
CA ALA A 413 35.18 -56.45 -21.91
C ALA A 413 35.86 -56.52 -23.28
N ARG A 414 35.90 -55.40 -24.04
CA ARG A 414 36.62 -55.35 -25.33
C ARG A 414 38.12 -55.61 -25.17
N LYS A 415 38.74 -55.10 -24.10
CA LYS A 415 40.14 -55.35 -23.83
C LYS A 415 40.41 -56.82 -23.52
N ARG A 416 39.59 -57.45 -22.67
CA ARG A 416 39.70 -58.89 -22.36
C ARG A 416 39.52 -59.75 -23.62
N ALA A 417 38.49 -59.47 -24.42
CA ALA A 417 38.25 -60.20 -25.66
C ALA A 417 39.40 -60.04 -26.67
N ALA A 418 40.02 -58.85 -26.75
CA ALA A 418 41.19 -58.63 -27.61
C ALA A 418 42.45 -59.38 -27.11
N GLU A 419 42.64 -59.49 -25.79
CA GLU A 419 43.73 -60.29 -25.22
C GLU A 419 43.51 -61.80 -25.43
N GLU A 420 42.27 -62.28 -25.28
CA GLU A 420 41.91 -63.68 -25.58
C GLU A 420 42.07 -64.00 -27.07
N ALA A 421 41.67 -63.10 -27.97
CA ALA A 421 41.86 -63.28 -29.41
C ALA A 421 43.36 -63.30 -29.80
N LYS A 422 44.20 -62.49 -29.14
CA LYS A 422 45.66 -62.54 -29.35
C LYS A 422 46.24 -63.87 -28.89
N LYS A 423 45.84 -64.35 -27.71
CA LYS A 423 46.26 -65.67 -27.20
C LYS A 423 45.81 -66.81 -28.12
N ASN A 424 44.59 -66.78 -28.62
CA ASN A 424 44.07 -67.81 -29.52
C ASN A 424 44.71 -67.74 -30.91
N GLY A 425 45.03 -66.54 -31.41
CA GLY A 425 45.75 -66.36 -32.67
C GLY A 425 47.22 -66.82 -32.61
N GLU A 426 47.86 -66.73 -31.45
CA GLU A 426 49.21 -67.28 -31.22
C GLU A 426 49.22 -68.81 -31.14
N THR A 427 48.10 -69.46 -30.81
CA THR A 427 48.01 -70.93 -30.71
C THR A 427 47.68 -71.63 -32.04
N GLU A 428 47.09 -70.95 -33.03
CA GLU A 428 46.81 -71.55 -34.36
C GLU A 428 47.95 -71.32 -35.39
N GLY A 429 48.98 -70.55 -35.04
CA GLY A 429 50.15 -70.29 -35.87
C GLY A 429 51.38 -71.14 -35.58
N SER A 430 51.26 -72.19 -34.76
CA SER A 430 52.34 -73.10 -34.35
C SER A 430 52.30 -74.45 -35.08
#